data_AF-A0A502XSL8-F1
#
_entry.id   AF-A0A502XSL8-F1
#
_cell.length_a   1.000
_cell.length_b   1.000
_cell.length_c   1.000
_cell.angle_alpha   90.00
_cell.angle_beta   90.00
_cell.angle_gamma   90.00
#
_symmetry.space_group_name_H-M   'P 1'
#
loop_
_entity.id
_entity.type
_entity.pdbx_description
1 polymer ?
#
loop_
_entity_poly.entity_id
_entity_poly.type
_entity_poly.pdbx_seq_one_letter_code
_entity_poly.pdbx_strand_id
1 'polypeptide(L)'
;MTDTPLKIGVGVPLGGMGETLGREMANAIQLAVDGANEAGGINGHRIEAVVLDDKGREEDGERVVKEFVRNAAAVAAIGHYNSNVTLHVAPLYAAAGLPLIGPIISNRH
;
A
#
# COMPACT_ATOMS: atom_id res chain seq x y z
N MET A 1 -13.85 21.54 9.25
CA MET A 1 -13.32 20.19 9.00
C MET A 1 -12.49 20.30 7.74
N THR A 2 -11.17 20.09 7.82
CA THR A 2 -10.28 20.12 6.64
C THR A 2 -10.53 18.83 5.86
N ASP A 3 -11.40 18.96 4.85
CA ASP A 3 -12.20 17.89 4.25
C ASP A 3 -11.45 17.01 3.24
N THR A 4 -10.15 16.77 3.44
CA THR A 4 -9.35 15.92 2.54
C THR A 4 -8.85 14.70 3.30
N PRO A 5 -9.28 13.48 2.94
CA PRO A 5 -8.81 12.27 3.57
C PRO A 5 -7.34 12.02 3.24
N LEU A 6 -6.58 11.59 4.24
CA LEU A 6 -5.21 11.10 4.07
C LEU A 6 -5.28 9.73 3.43
N LYS A 7 -4.78 9.59 2.20
CA LYS A 7 -4.82 8.32 1.50
C LYS A 7 -3.56 7.52 1.79
N ILE A 8 -3.70 6.22 1.95
CA ILE A 8 -2.60 5.27 2.07
C ILE A 8 -2.73 4.28 0.92
N GLY A 9 -1.72 4.21 0.06
CA GLY A 9 -1.68 3.21 -1.01
C GLY A 9 -1.34 1.84 -0.42
N VAL A 10 -2.01 0.79 -0.88
CA VAL A 10 -1.73 -0.59 -0.44
C VAL A 10 -1.57 -1.48 -1.68
N GLY A 11 -0.34 -1.92 -1.96
CA GLY A 11 -0.02 -2.83 -3.06
C GLY A 11 0.10 -4.26 -2.56
N VAL A 12 -0.82 -5.14 -2.97
CA VAL A 12 -0.85 -6.55 -2.54
C VAL A 12 -1.31 -7.48 -3.67
N PRO A 13 -0.90 -8.76 -3.66
CA PRO A 13 -1.42 -9.74 -4.60
C PRO A 13 -2.85 -10.13 -4.20
N LEU A 14 -3.85 -9.75 -4.99
CA LEU A 14 -5.25 -10.13 -4.77
C LEU A 14 -5.70 -11.30 -5.66
N GLY A 15 -4.78 -11.89 -6.42
CA GLY A 15 -5.01 -13.07 -7.24
C GLY A 15 -3.73 -13.89 -7.45
N GLY A 16 -3.90 -15.18 -7.69
CA GLY A 16 -2.78 -16.09 -7.97
C GLY A 16 -1.98 -16.49 -6.72
N MET A 17 -0.67 -16.70 -6.88
CA MET A 17 0.19 -17.15 -5.78
C MET A 17 0.43 -16.00 -4.78
N GLY A 18 -0.13 -16.13 -3.59
CA GLY A 18 -0.09 -15.08 -2.55
C GLY A 18 -1.42 -14.39 -2.28
N GLU A 19 -2.50 -14.73 -2.99
CA GLU A 19 -3.83 -14.11 -2.84
C GLU A 19 -4.36 -14.15 -1.40
N THR A 20 -4.27 -15.30 -0.73
CA THR A 20 -4.75 -15.44 0.66
C THR A 20 -4.07 -14.42 1.58
N LEU A 21 -2.75 -14.30 1.45
CA LEU A 21 -1.92 -13.40 2.25
C LEU A 21 -2.18 -11.93 1.90
N GLY A 22 -2.35 -11.62 0.62
CA GLY A 22 -2.71 -10.27 0.17
C GLY A 22 -4.09 -9.83 0.68
N ARG A 23 -5.07 -10.74 0.69
CA ARG A 23 -6.40 -10.49 1.29
C ARG A 23 -6.33 -10.30 2.79
N GLU A 24 -5.58 -11.13 3.51
CA GLU A 24 -5.36 -10.97 4.95
C GLU A 24 -4.72 -9.62 5.28
N MET A 25 -3.70 -9.22 4.50
CA MET A 25 -3.05 -7.93 4.66
C MET A 25 -4.00 -6.75 4.37
N ALA A 26 -4.77 -6.82 3.29
CA ALA A 26 -5.76 -5.79 2.96
C ALA A 26 -6.82 -5.65 4.08
N ASN A 27 -7.29 -6.77 4.61
CA ASN A 27 -8.25 -6.79 5.71
C ASN A 27 -7.65 -6.20 6.99
N ALA A 28 -6.41 -6.54 7.32
CA ALA A 28 -5.72 -6.00 8.50
C ALA A 28 -5.51 -4.48 8.41
N ILE A 29 -5.15 -3.99 7.22
CA ILE A 29 -4.99 -2.55 6.98
C ILE A 29 -6.35 -1.84 7.08
N GLN A 30 -7.40 -2.41 6.49
CA GLN A 30 -8.75 -1.84 6.60
C GLN A 30 -9.21 -1.76 8.06
N LEU A 31 -8.99 -2.81 8.85
CA LEU A 31 -9.33 -2.81 10.28
C LEU A 31 -8.57 -1.71 11.05
N ALA A 32 -7.30 -1.49 10.75
CA ALA A 32 -6.52 -0.42 11.37
C ALA A 32 -7.02 0.98 10.96
N VAL A 33 -7.40 1.16 9.69
CA VAL A 33 -7.98 2.40 9.16
C VAL A 33 -9.31 2.69 9.82
N ASP A 34 -10.18 1.69 9.94
CA ASP A 34 -11.49 1.82 10.57
C ASP A 34 -11.33 2.23 12.04
N GLY A 35 -10.49 1.53 12.80
CA GLY A 35 -10.21 1.88 14.19
C GLY A 35 -9.62 3.28 14.38
N ALA A 36 -8.72 3.70 13.49
CA ALA A 36 -8.16 5.05 13.52
C ALA A 36 -9.23 6.11 13.20
N ASN A 37 -10.11 5.85 12.24
CA ASN A 37 -11.21 6.75 11.87
C ASN A 37 -12.28 6.84 12.97
N GLU A 38 -12.59 5.73 13.65
CA GLU A 38 -13.47 5.69 14.82
C GLU A 38 -12.89 6.50 15.99
N ALA A 39 -11.57 6.50 16.17
CA ALA A 39 -10.86 7.30 17.16
C ALA A 39 -10.78 8.81 16.81
N GLY A 40 -11.38 9.25 15.70
CA GLY A 40 -11.39 10.65 15.27
C GLY A 40 -10.38 10.99 14.15
N GLY A 41 -9.73 9.99 13.56
CA GLY A 41 -8.77 10.15 12.48
C GLY A 41 -7.38 10.59 12.95
N ILE A 42 -6.51 10.91 11.99
CA ILE A 42 -5.15 11.42 12.27
C ILE A 42 -5.15 12.93 12.08
N ASN A 43 -4.80 13.69 13.12
CA ASN A 43 -4.80 15.15 13.09
C ASN A 43 -6.12 15.77 12.60
N GLY A 44 -7.25 15.10 12.86
CA GLY A 44 -8.58 15.53 12.41
C GLY A 44 -8.92 15.19 10.95
N HIS A 45 -8.05 14.45 10.26
CA HIS A 45 -8.29 13.93 8.91
C HIS A 45 -8.67 12.44 8.97
N ARG A 46 -9.67 12.06 8.16
CA ARG A 46 -9.98 10.66 7.93
C ARG A 46 -8.90 10.01 7.08
N ILE A 47 -8.69 8.71 7.29
CA ILE A 47 -7.77 7.90 6.52
C ILE A 47 -8.56 7.07 5.51
N GLU A 48 -8.05 6.93 4.30
CA GLU A 48 -8.59 6.08 3.24
C GLU A 48 -7.50 5.14 2.73
N ALA A 49 -7.72 3.81 2.80
CA ALA A 49 -6.83 2.85 2.16
C ALA A 49 -7.22 2.66 0.68
N VAL A 50 -6.27 2.91 -0.22
CA VAL A 50 -6.40 2.65 -1.65
C VAL A 50 -5.68 1.34 -1.96
N VAL A 51 -6.43 0.24 -1.99
CA VAL A 51 -5.88 -1.10 -2.25
C VAL A 51 -5.82 -1.36 -3.76
N LEU A 52 -4.65 -1.71 -4.27
CA LEU A 52 -4.44 -2.10 -5.66
C LEU A 52 -3.78 -3.48 -5.75
N ASP A 53 -4.28 -4.26 -6.70
CA ASP A 53 -3.76 -5.59 -7.03
C ASP A 53 -2.47 -5.50 -7.86
N ASP A 54 -1.38 -6.05 -7.33
CA ASP A 54 -0.11 -6.21 -8.03
C ASP A 54 0.06 -7.61 -8.67
N LYS A 55 -0.90 -8.52 -8.47
CA LYS A 55 -0.92 -9.89 -9.01
C LYS A 55 0.34 -10.72 -8.72
N GLY A 56 1.22 -10.28 -7.83
CA GLY A 56 2.56 -10.84 -7.64
C GLY A 56 3.51 -10.67 -8.84
N ARG A 57 3.24 -9.74 -9.76
CA ARG A 57 4.03 -9.52 -10.99
C ARG A 57 4.69 -8.15 -11.00
N GLU A 58 5.94 -8.09 -11.49
CA GLU A 58 6.74 -6.86 -11.53
C GLU A 58 6.06 -5.74 -12.33
N GLU A 59 5.53 -6.06 -13.53
CA GLU A 59 4.84 -5.10 -14.40
C GLU A 59 3.59 -4.50 -13.76
N ASP A 60 2.82 -5.31 -13.03
CA ASP A 60 1.65 -4.82 -12.28
C ASP A 60 2.07 -3.99 -11.07
N GLY A 61 3.15 -4.38 -10.38
CA GLY A 61 3.75 -3.58 -9.32
C GLY A 61 4.13 -2.18 -9.80
N GLU A 62 4.76 -2.06 -10.97
CA GLU A 62 5.05 -0.73 -11.56
C GLU A 62 3.79 0.08 -11.84
N ARG A 63 2.73 -0.57 -12.35
CA ARG A 63 1.44 0.09 -12.58
C ARG A 63 0.88 0.59 -11.25
N VAL A 64 0.93 -0.20 -10.19
CA VAL A 64 0.51 0.17 -8.83
C VAL A 64 1.28 1.40 -8.35
N VAL A 65 2.62 1.43 -8.48
CA VAL A 65 3.42 2.61 -8.11
C VAL A 65 2.98 3.84 -8.90
N LYS A 66 2.83 3.72 -10.22
CA LYS A 66 2.40 4.83 -11.08
C LYS A 66 1.03 5.37 -10.67
N GLU A 67 0.09 4.51 -10.26
CA GLU A 67 -1.21 4.94 -9.73
C GLU A 67 -1.08 5.67 -8.38
N PHE A 68 -0.25 5.17 -7.46
CA PHE A 68 -0.05 5.85 -6.17
C PHE A 68 0.65 7.20 -6.33
N VAL A 69 1.63 7.30 -7.20
CA VAL A 69 2.34 8.56 -7.49
C VAL A 69 1.42 9.56 -8.19
N ARG A 70 0.54 9.11 -9.10
CA ARG A 70 -0.47 9.98 -9.74
C ARG A 70 -1.51 10.47 -8.76
N ASN A 71 -1.89 9.64 -7.79
CA ASN A 71 -2.85 10.00 -6.76
C ASN A 71 -2.14 10.82 -5.66
N ALA A 72 -1.95 12.11 -5.92
CA ALA A 72 -1.22 13.08 -5.08
C ALA A 72 -1.69 13.20 -3.61
N ALA A 73 -2.70 12.44 -3.19
CA ALA A 73 -3.18 12.36 -1.82
C ALA A 73 -2.63 11.13 -1.04
N ALA A 74 -1.92 10.21 -1.70
CA ALA A 74 -1.29 9.07 -1.03
C ALA A 74 -0.04 9.52 -0.25
N VAL A 75 -0.09 9.48 1.07
CA VAL A 75 1.02 9.92 1.94
C VAL A 75 2.11 8.85 2.13
N ALA A 76 1.75 7.59 1.89
CA ALA A 76 2.65 6.44 1.96
C ALA A 76 2.06 5.27 1.16
N ALA A 77 2.92 4.34 0.77
CA ALA A 77 2.53 3.05 0.22
C ALA A 77 2.92 1.90 1.17
N ILE A 78 2.01 0.94 1.36
CA ILE A 78 2.21 -0.28 2.13
C ILE A 78 2.23 -1.46 1.16
N GLY A 79 3.28 -2.26 1.17
CA GLY A 79 3.49 -3.35 0.20
C GLY A 79 4.95 -3.42 -0.27
N HIS A 80 5.31 -4.27 -1.23
CA HIS A 80 4.53 -5.36 -1.82
C HIS A 80 4.80 -6.67 -1.07
N TYR A 81 3.90 -7.65 -1.16
CA TYR A 81 4.07 -8.92 -0.43
C TYR A 81 5.24 -9.75 -0.98
N ASN A 82 5.36 -9.82 -2.30
CA ASN A 82 6.37 -10.65 -2.96
C ASN A 82 7.69 -9.90 -3.08
N SER A 83 8.80 -10.52 -2.67
CA SER A 83 10.13 -9.89 -2.69
C SER A 83 10.56 -9.45 -4.10
N ASN A 84 10.24 -10.21 -5.15
CA ASN A 84 10.56 -9.83 -6.53
C ASN A 84 9.86 -8.50 -6.92
N VAL A 85 8.58 -8.36 -6.58
CA VAL A 85 7.82 -7.14 -6.84
C VAL A 85 8.39 -5.98 -6.04
N THR A 86 8.61 -6.16 -4.73
CA THR A 86 9.16 -5.11 -3.86
C THR A 86 10.53 -4.62 -4.30
N LEU A 87 11.46 -5.52 -4.62
CA LEU A 87 12.80 -5.16 -5.07
C LEU A 87 12.77 -4.43 -6.42
N HIS A 88 11.88 -4.83 -7.32
CA HIS A 88 11.71 -4.18 -8.62
C HIS A 88 11.20 -2.75 -8.51
N VAL A 89 10.22 -2.52 -7.62
CA VAL A 89 9.52 -1.22 -7.54
C VAL A 89 10.08 -0.25 -6.48
N ALA A 90 10.88 -0.73 -5.53
CA ALA A 90 11.56 0.10 -4.53
C ALA A 90 12.26 1.35 -5.11
N PRO A 91 13.06 1.26 -6.20
CA PRO A 91 13.68 2.45 -6.78
C PRO A 91 12.66 3.44 -7.37
N LEU A 92 11.49 2.96 -7.82
CA LEU A 92 10.43 3.82 -8.36
C LEU A 92 9.75 4.64 -7.25
N TYR A 93 9.49 4.03 -6.08
CA TYR A 93 9.01 4.75 -4.90
C TYR A 93 10.01 5.80 -4.41
N ALA A 94 11.30 5.43 -4.36
CA ALA A 94 12.37 6.35 -3.96
C ALA A 94 12.49 7.55 -4.91
N ALA A 95 12.45 7.32 -6.23
CA ALA A 95 12.48 8.37 -7.23
C ALA A 95 11.27 9.31 -7.17
N ALA A 96 10.11 8.79 -6.75
CA ALA A 96 8.88 9.57 -6.59
C ALA A 96 8.75 10.27 -5.23
N GLY A 97 9.67 10.03 -4.29
CA GLY A 97 9.60 10.59 -2.94
C GLY A 97 8.44 10.05 -2.10
N LEU A 98 7.86 8.90 -2.47
CA LEU A 98 6.75 8.27 -1.77
C LEU A 98 7.29 7.17 -0.83
N PRO A 99 7.15 7.29 0.50
CA PRO A 99 7.65 6.28 1.43
C PRO A 99 6.99 4.92 1.20
N LEU A 100 7.81 3.87 1.08
CA LEU A 100 7.38 2.48 1.01
C LEU A 100 7.57 1.81 2.38
N ILE A 101 6.48 1.31 2.96
CA ILE A 101 6.49 0.53 4.20
C ILE A 101 6.32 -0.94 3.83
N GLY A 102 7.36 -1.75 4.03
CA GLY A 102 7.33 -3.19 3.81
C GLY A 102 6.83 -3.93 5.06
N PRO A 103 5.62 -4.52 5.07
CA PRO A 103 5.07 -5.19 6.25
C PRO A 103 5.70 -6.57 6.50
N ILE A 104 6.27 -7.22 5.48
CA ILE A 104 6.97 -8.50 5.57
C ILE A 104 8.20 -8.44 4.68
N ILE A 105 9.34 -8.07 5.25
CA ILE A 105 10.64 -8.14 4.56
C ILE A 105 11.37 -9.36 5.14
N SER A 106 11.09 -10.56 4.61
CA SER A 106 11.90 -11.73 4.92
C SER A 106 13.05 -11.80 3.91
N ASN A 107 14.24 -11.36 4.32
CA ASN A 107 15.46 -11.75 3.64
C ASN A 107 15.86 -13.14 4.16
N ARG A 108 15.99 -14.14 3.27
CA ARG A 108 16.70 -15.37 3.65
C ARG A 108 18.19 -15.06 3.61
N HIS A 109 18.82 -15.01 4.79
CA HIS A 109 20.26 -15.29 4.91
C HIS A 109 20.52 -16.78 4.69
#